data_AF-A0A8S8Y5R0-F1
#
_entry.id   AF-A0A8S8Y5R0-F1
#
_cell.length_a   1.000
_cell.length_b   1.000
_cell.length_c   1.000
_cell.angle_alpha   90.00
_cell.angle_beta   90.00
_cell.angle_gamma   90.00
#
_symmetry.space_group_name_H-M   'P 1'
#
loop_
_entity.id
_entity.type
_entity.pdbx_description
1 polymer ?
#
loop_
_entity_poly.entity_id
_entity_poly.type
_entity_poly.pdbx_seq_one_letter_code
_entity_poly.pdbx_strand_id
1 'polypeptide(L)'
;MKRDIAEGIFDGWDDPRLPTLSALSRRGIKADSLRAFWIELGLTQKDISVPLSTLYSHNTKAIDAQAPRLAFVRNAYPITLIGDFPKTGTISSHSDTEMPPRQYSIDEGVWIEEEDSGKPIRLKDLCDIDSTGNVESIDRSDKRSVVHWVAGGTPSKLTVADGQDITIVEGILEDHNYPIGTILQLERIGYAIVEDDGLLMVHD
;
A
#
# COMPACT_ATOMS: atom_id res chain seq x y z
N MET A 1 8.99 27.00 -5.21
CA MET A 1 9.87 25.85 -5.52
C MET A 1 11.35 26.18 -5.34
N LYS A 2 12.04 26.88 -6.26
CA LYS A 2 13.50 27.10 -6.13
C LYS A 2 13.92 27.77 -4.82
N ARG A 3 13.19 28.82 -4.40
CA ARG A 3 13.44 29.51 -3.14
C ARG A 3 13.18 28.58 -1.95
N ASP A 4 12.04 27.89 -1.96
CA ASP A 4 11.63 27.02 -0.86
C ASP A 4 12.57 25.81 -0.69
N ILE A 5 13.16 25.30 -1.79
CA ILE A 5 14.26 24.32 -1.75
C ILE A 5 15.51 24.95 -1.12
N ALA A 6 15.88 26.18 -1.53
CA ALA A 6 17.05 26.88 -0.97
C ALA A 6 16.88 27.23 0.52
N GLU A 7 15.64 27.43 0.97
CA GLU A 7 15.26 27.66 2.37
C GLU A 7 15.08 26.35 3.16
N GLY A 8 15.24 25.18 2.52
CA GLY A 8 15.15 23.87 3.17
C GLY A 8 13.73 23.40 3.49
N ILE A 9 12.71 24.00 2.89
CA ILE A 9 11.30 23.57 3.01
C ILE A 9 11.10 22.23 2.26
N PHE A 10 11.77 22.09 1.12
CA PHE A 10 11.80 20.87 0.31
C PHE A 10 13.24 20.35 0.19
N ASP A 11 13.40 19.03 0.22
CA ASP A 11 14.72 18.38 0.26
C ASP A 11 15.49 18.53 -1.06
N GLY A 12 14.77 18.75 -2.16
CA GLY A 12 15.34 18.83 -3.49
C GLY A 12 14.30 18.96 -4.58
N TRP A 13 14.72 18.84 -5.84
CA TRP A 13 13.81 18.83 -6.99
C TRP A 13 13.03 17.54 -7.13
N ASP A 14 13.48 16.46 -6.49
CA ASP A 14 12.85 15.15 -6.43
C ASP A 14 12.01 14.95 -5.16
N ASP A 15 11.86 15.98 -4.32
CA ASP A 15 10.99 15.93 -3.15
C ASP A 15 9.55 15.53 -3.57
N PRO A 16 8.95 14.50 -2.95
CA PRO A 16 7.68 13.92 -3.40
C PRO A 16 6.49 14.89 -3.34
N ARG A 17 6.60 16.00 -2.61
CA ARG A 17 5.59 17.06 -2.56
C ARG A 17 5.56 17.93 -3.83
N LEU A 18 6.62 17.88 -4.64
CA LEU A 18 6.75 18.72 -5.82
C LEU A 18 6.11 18.07 -7.06
N PRO A 19 5.49 18.85 -7.95
CA PRO A 19 4.94 18.36 -9.22
C PRO A 19 6.01 18.34 -10.33
N THR A 20 7.26 18.06 -10.00
CA THR A 20 8.37 17.99 -10.97
C THR A 20 8.42 16.61 -11.59
N LEU A 21 9.03 16.48 -12.77
CA LEU A 21 9.26 15.16 -13.37
C LEU A 21 10.13 14.26 -12.48
N SER A 22 11.09 14.86 -11.75
CA SER A 22 11.97 14.13 -10.84
C SER A 22 11.20 13.55 -9.65
N ALA A 23 10.32 14.35 -9.04
CA ALA A 23 9.48 13.92 -7.92
C ALA A 23 8.42 12.89 -8.35
N LEU A 24 7.78 13.10 -9.51
CA LEU A 24 6.84 12.12 -10.08
C LEU A 24 7.54 10.78 -10.36
N SER A 25 8.75 10.82 -10.91
CA SER A 25 9.55 9.61 -11.15
C SER A 25 9.93 8.91 -9.85
N ARG A 26 10.39 9.66 -8.82
CA ARG A 26 10.73 9.11 -7.50
C ARG A 26 9.50 8.48 -6.83
N ARG A 27 8.33 9.13 -6.92
CA ARG A 27 7.05 8.60 -6.46
C ARG A 27 6.58 7.35 -7.21
N GLY A 28 7.24 6.94 -8.30
CA GLY A 28 6.86 5.76 -9.07
C GLY A 28 5.85 6.00 -10.20
N ILE A 29 5.61 7.26 -10.58
CA ILE A 29 4.81 7.58 -11.77
C ILE A 29 5.61 7.21 -13.03
N LYS A 30 5.05 6.33 -13.86
CA LYS A 30 5.70 5.87 -15.09
C LYS A 30 5.60 6.93 -16.19
N ALA A 31 6.68 7.08 -16.95
CA ALA A 31 6.76 8.03 -18.06
C ALA A 31 5.67 7.77 -19.12
N ASP A 32 5.36 6.50 -19.39
CA ASP A 32 4.30 6.13 -20.34
C ASP A 32 2.91 6.50 -19.85
N SER A 33 2.66 6.46 -18.54
CA SER A 33 1.41 6.92 -17.93
C SER A 33 1.24 8.43 -18.05
N LEU A 34 2.32 9.18 -17.82
CA LEU A 34 2.30 10.63 -18.03
C LEU A 34 2.07 10.99 -19.50
N ARG A 35 2.69 10.26 -20.43
CA ARG A 35 2.47 10.43 -21.87
C ARG A 35 1.01 10.12 -22.24
N ALA A 36 0.47 9.00 -21.75
CA ALA A 36 -0.92 8.60 -22.00
C ALA A 36 -1.91 9.65 -21.49
N PHE A 37 -1.67 10.19 -20.29
CA PHE A 37 -2.45 11.29 -19.71
C PHE A 37 -2.50 12.52 -20.63
N TRP A 38 -1.36 12.98 -21.15
CA TRP A 38 -1.31 14.13 -22.05
C TRP A 38 -1.93 13.86 -23.42
N ILE A 39 -1.81 12.64 -23.94
CA ILE A 39 -2.46 12.23 -25.19
C ILE A 39 -3.98 12.24 -25.03
N GLU A 40 -4.50 11.70 -23.93
CA GLU A 40 -5.94 11.68 -23.63
C GLU A 40 -6.50 13.10 -23.47
N LEU A 41 -5.77 13.97 -22.77
CA LEU A 41 -6.17 15.35 -22.55
C LEU A 41 -6.36 16.12 -23.86
N GLY A 42 -5.51 15.82 -24.85
CA GLY A 42 -5.53 16.46 -26.15
C GLY A 42 -5.18 17.95 -26.11
N LEU A 43 -5.21 18.57 -27.28
CA LEU A 43 -5.02 20.02 -27.41
C LEU A 43 -6.38 20.71 -27.36
N THR A 44 -6.52 21.65 -26.44
CA THR A 44 -7.69 22.53 -26.32
C THR A 44 -7.25 23.97 -26.20
N GLN A 45 -8.07 24.89 -26.72
CA GLN A 45 -7.87 26.33 -26.56
C GLN A 45 -8.47 26.86 -25.24
N LYS A 46 -9.22 26.02 -24.52
CA LYS A 46 -9.82 26.39 -23.23
C LYS A 46 -8.90 25.95 -22.10
N ASP A 47 -8.73 26.83 -21.12
CA ASP A 47 -8.12 26.46 -19.86
C ASP A 47 -8.97 25.40 -19.17
N ILE A 48 -8.34 24.29 -18.81
CA ILE A 48 -8.97 23.18 -18.10
C ILE A 48 -8.13 22.83 -16.88
N SER A 49 -8.81 22.43 -15.81
CA SER A 49 -8.18 21.86 -14.63
C SER A 49 -8.56 20.38 -14.59
N VAL A 50 -7.56 19.51 -14.53
CA VAL A 50 -7.78 18.06 -14.48
C VAL A 50 -7.31 17.51 -13.15
N PRO A 51 -8.12 16.69 -12.46
CA PRO A 51 -7.72 16.03 -11.23
C PRO A 51 -6.49 15.14 -11.45
N LEU A 52 -5.59 15.10 -10.47
CA LEU A 52 -4.45 14.18 -10.50
C LEU A 52 -4.86 12.70 -10.51
N SER A 53 -6.07 12.38 -10.03
CA SER A 53 -6.62 11.02 -10.09
C SER A 53 -6.73 10.47 -11.52
N THR A 54 -6.85 11.33 -12.54
CA THR A 54 -6.79 10.91 -13.94
C THR A 54 -5.39 10.41 -14.29
N LEU A 55 -4.34 11.13 -13.90
CA LEU A 55 -2.95 10.66 -14.06
C LEU A 55 -2.71 9.36 -13.28
N TYR A 56 -3.21 9.27 -12.04
CA TYR A 56 -3.08 8.05 -11.23
C TYR A 56 -3.78 6.86 -11.88
N SER A 57 -4.93 7.06 -12.50
CA SER A 57 -5.61 6.00 -13.26
C SER A 57 -4.77 5.49 -14.44
N HIS A 58 -4.04 6.35 -15.14
CA HIS A 58 -3.07 5.91 -16.15
C HIS A 58 -1.85 5.21 -15.55
N ASN A 59 -1.45 5.60 -14.34
CA ASN A 59 -0.34 4.99 -13.64
C ASN A 59 -0.69 3.58 -13.16
N THR A 60 -1.85 3.39 -12.52
CA THR A 60 -2.39 2.08 -12.14
C THR A 60 -2.36 1.11 -13.32
N LYS A 61 -2.88 1.52 -14.48
CA LYS A 61 -2.87 0.68 -15.70
C LYS A 61 -1.47 0.24 -16.13
N ALA A 62 -0.43 1.02 -15.84
CA ALA A 62 0.94 0.71 -16.21
C ALA A 62 1.67 -0.15 -15.17
N ILE A 63 1.26 -0.10 -13.90
CA ILE A 63 1.99 -0.74 -12.79
C ILE A 63 1.28 -1.96 -12.21
N ASP A 64 -0.05 -2.03 -12.25
CA ASP A 64 -0.88 -3.03 -11.55
C ASP A 64 -0.41 -4.47 -11.85
N ALA A 65 -0.29 -4.83 -13.12
CA ALA A 65 0.12 -6.18 -13.53
C ALA A 65 1.51 -6.61 -13.04
N GLN A 66 2.38 -5.65 -12.67
CA GLN A 66 3.76 -5.88 -12.23
C GLN A 66 3.96 -5.58 -10.73
N ALA A 67 2.94 -5.05 -10.04
CA ALA A 67 3.04 -4.66 -8.64
C ALA A 67 2.65 -5.84 -7.75
N PRO A 68 3.60 -6.43 -7.00
CA PRO A 68 3.28 -7.47 -6.04
C PRO A 68 2.38 -6.93 -4.94
N ARG A 69 1.35 -7.68 -4.56
CA ARG A 69 0.49 -7.33 -3.43
C ARG A 69 1.17 -7.71 -2.13
N LEU A 70 1.33 -6.77 -1.22
CA LEU A 70 1.80 -7.03 0.16
C LEU A 70 0.81 -6.43 1.16
N ALA A 71 0.86 -6.89 2.40
CA ALA A 71 0.14 -6.25 3.50
C ALA A 71 1.06 -5.29 4.26
N PHE A 72 0.58 -4.08 4.51
CA PHE A 72 1.17 -3.13 5.44
C PHE A 72 0.08 -2.73 6.43
N VAL A 73 0.28 -3.07 7.70
CA VAL A 73 -0.69 -2.79 8.76
C VAL A 73 -0.31 -1.49 9.46
N ARG A 74 -1.11 -0.45 9.25
CA ARG A 74 -0.95 0.87 9.87
C ARG A 74 -1.37 0.81 11.33
N ASN A 75 -0.66 1.55 12.21
CA ASN A 75 -0.97 1.61 13.65
C ASN A 75 -1.23 0.20 14.21
N ALA A 76 -0.23 -0.67 14.09
CA ALA A 76 -0.43 -2.10 14.23
C ALA A 76 -0.90 -2.50 15.63
N TYR A 77 -2.00 -3.24 15.66
CA TYR A 77 -2.58 -3.83 16.87
C TYR A 77 -2.41 -5.35 16.84
N PRO A 78 -1.79 -5.95 17.87
CA PRO A 78 -1.59 -7.39 17.92
C PRO A 78 -2.87 -8.10 18.32
N ILE A 79 -3.22 -9.17 17.61
CA ILE A 79 -4.32 -10.07 17.99
C ILE A 79 -3.82 -11.52 18.06
N THR A 80 -3.87 -12.10 19.26
CA THR A 80 -3.64 -13.53 19.47
C THR A 80 -4.81 -14.32 18.91
N LEU A 81 -4.53 -15.34 18.10
CA LEU A 81 -5.57 -16.20 17.55
C LEU A 81 -5.78 -17.41 18.47
N ILE A 82 -7.02 -17.61 18.89
CA ILE A 82 -7.39 -18.66 19.83
C ILE A 82 -8.32 -19.66 19.11
N GLY A 83 -7.90 -20.91 19.01
CA GLY A 83 -8.68 -21.98 18.37
C GLY A 83 -7.92 -22.67 17.24
N ASP A 84 -8.66 -23.37 16.37
CA ASP A 84 -8.10 -24.09 15.24
C ASP A 84 -8.08 -23.21 13.98
N PHE A 85 -6.89 -23.05 13.39
CA PHE A 85 -6.67 -22.28 12.17
C PHE A 85 -5.37 -22.74 11.50
N PRO A 86 -5.21 -22.55 10.17
CA PRO A 86 -3.97 -22.89 9.49
C PRO A 86 -2.85 -21.95 9.95
N LYS A 87 -1.84 -22.50 10.62
CA LYS A 87 -0.65 -21.75 11.04
C LYS A 87 0.27 -21.38 9.89
N THR A 88 0.26 -22.16 8.82
CA THR A 88 1.10 -21.90 7.63
C THR A 88 0.26 -22.03 6.38
N GLY A 89 0.53 -21.19 5.39
CA GLY A 89 -0.16 -21.27 4.11
C GLY A 89 0.37 -20.28 3.08
N THR A 90 -0.40 -20.12 2.01
CA THR A 90 -0.05 -19.25 0.89
C THR A 90 -1.18 -18.29 0.57
N ILE A 91 -0.86 -17.03 0.30
CA ILE A 91 -1.78 -15.99 -0.18
C ILE A 91 -1.33 -15.59 -1.59
N SER A 92 -2.27 -15.36 -2.50
CA SER A 92 -1.91 -14.92 -3.85
C SER A 92 -1.23 -13.54 -3.81
N SER A 93 -0.13 -13.40 -4.55
CA SER A 93 0.60 -12.12 -4.73
C SER A 93 -0.05 -11.21 -5.75
N HIS A 94 -0.85 -11.76 -6.67
CA HIS A 94 -1.60 -10.99 -7.67
C HIS A 94 -2.74 -11.84 -8.23
N SER A 95 -3.87 -11.23 -8.59
CA SER A 95 -5.02 -11.97 -9.14
C SER A 95 -4.78 -12.51 -10.55
N ASP A 96 -3.96 -11.81 -11.34
CA ASP A 96 -3.95 -11.95 -12.81
C ASP A 96 -2.56 -12.31 -13.38
N THR A 97 -1.57 -12.60 -12.53
CA THR A 97 -0.18 -12.82 -12.95
C THR A 97 0.40 -14.09 -12.31
N GLU A 98 1.29 -14.80 -13.01
CA GLU A 98 2.07 -15.92 -12.46
C GLU A 98 3.17 -15.46 -11.47
N MET A 99 2.81 -14.57 -10.55
CA MET A 99 3.70 -14.23 -9.44
C MET A 99 3.71 -15.38 -8.44
N PRO A 100 4.88 -15.72 -7.87
CA PRO A 100 4.95 -16.74 -6.82
C PRO A 100 4.07 -16.30 -5.65
N PRO A 101 3.29 -17.20 -5.04
CA PRO A 101 2.43 -16.85 -3.92
C PRO A 101 3.26 -16.47 -2.69
N ARG A 102 2.68 -15.63 -1.85
CA ARG A 102 3.27 -15.19 -0.58
C ARG A 102 3.03 -16.27 0.46
N GLN A 103 4.04 -16.56 1.26
CA GLN A 103 3.93 -17.54 2.33
C GLN A 103 3.73 -16.81 3.66
N TYR A 104 2.86 -17.35 4.52
CA TYR A 104 2.72 -16.88 5.88
C TYR A 104 3.00 -18.00 6.88
N SER A 105 3.50 -17.61 8.06
CA SER A 105 3.67 -18.48 9.22
C SER A 105 3.22 -17.72 10.47
N ILE A 106 2.13 -18.15 11.07
CA ILE A 106 1.53 -17.59 12.28
C ILE A 106 1.99 -18.42 13.48
N ASP A 107 2.67 -17.77 14.42
CA ASP A 107 3.07 -18.41 15.68
C ASP A 107 1.91 -18.39 16.69
N GLU A 108 1.64 -17.20 17.23
CA GLU A 108 0.57 -16.93 18.20
C GLU A 108 -0.57 -16.07 17.65
N GLY A 109 -0.29 -15.19 16.69
CA GLY A 109 -1.24 -14.18 16.27
C GLY A 109 -0.80 -13.39 15.05
N VAL A 110 -1.60 -12.37 14.72
CA VAL A 110 -1.38 -11.49 13.57
C VAL A 110 -1.44 -10.03 13.99
N TRP A 111 -0.91 -9.15 13.15
CA TRP A 111 -1.14 -7.71 13.25
C TRP A 111 -2.34 -7.32 12.39
N ILE A 112 -3.21 -6.48 12.95
CA ILE A 112 -4.32 -5.81 12.25
C ILE A 112 -4.24 -4.31 12.50
N GLU A 113 -4.98 -3.49 11.74
CA GLU A 113 -5.04 -2.07 12.04
C GLU A 113 -5.79 -1.84 13.36
N GLU A 114 -5.33 -0.88 14.18
CA GLU A 114 -5.95 -0.57 15.47
C GLU A 114 -7.44 -0.20 15.34
N GLU A 115 -7.84 0.45 14.25
CA GLU A 115 -9.25 0.78 13.97
C GLU A 115 -10.15 -0.46 13.77
N ASP A 116 -9.54 -1.60 13.48
CA ASP A 116 -10.22 -2.89 13.31
C ASP A 116 -10.25 -3.74 14.59
N SER A 117 -9.60 -3.29 15.66
CA SER A 117 -9.61 -3.97 16.96
C SER A 117 -10.98 -3.92 17.66
N GLY A 118 -11.21 -4.89 18.57
CA GLY A 118 -12.37 -4.88 19.47
C GLY A 118 -13.73 -5.19 18.83
N LYS A 119 -13.76 -5.68 17.58
CA LYS A 119 -14.99 -6.06 16.87
C LYS A 119 -14.81 -7.37 16.10
N PRO A 120 -15.88 -8.14 15.82
CA PRO A 120 -15.79 -9.32 14.96
C PRO A 120 -15.38 -8.94 13.53
N ILE A 121 -14.36 -9.62 13.00
CA ILE A 121 -13.77 -9.35 11.69
C ILE A 121 -13.40 -10.65 10.96
N ARG A 122 -13.29 -10.57 9.63
CA ARG A 122 -12.75 -11.65 8.78
C ARG A 122 -11.32 -11.27 8.40
N LEU A 123 -10.36 -12.07 8.83
CA LEU A 123 -8.98 -11.97 8.36
C LEU A 123 -8.92 -12.46 6.91
N LYS A 124 -8.61 -11.59 5.95
CA LYS A 124 -8.62 -11.92 4.50
C LYS A 124 -7.87 -13.22 4.23
N ASP A 125 -8.48 -14.13 3.46
CA ASP A 125 -7.91 -15.43 3.08
C ASP A 125 -7.52 -16.38 4.25
N LEU A 126 -7.95 -16.10 5.49
CA LEU A 126 -7.63 -16.92 6.68
C LEU A 126 -8.89 -17.44 7.41
N CYS A 127 -9.35 -16.77 8.49
CA CYS A 127 -10.56 -17.14 9.24
C CYS A 127 -11.46 -15.94 9.65
N ASP A 128 -12.66 -16.25 10.14
CA ASP A 128 -13.54 -15.38 10.93
C ASP A 128 -13.11 -15.41 12.40
N ILE A 129 -12.99 -14.23 13.02
CA ILE A 129 -12.68 -14.09 14.44
C ILE A 129 -13.67 -13.16 15.16
N ASP A 130 -13.88 -13.40 16.46
CA ASP A 130 -14.61 -12.50 17.33
C ASP A 130 -13.75 -11.31 17.80
N SER A 131 -14.32 -10.43 18.64
CA SER A 131 -13.64 -9.24 19.15
C SER A 131 -12.45 -9.52 20.07
N THR A 132 -12.23 -10.77 20.46
CA THR A 132 -11.16 -11.21 21.37
C THR A 132 -10.12 -12.10 20.69
N GLY A 133 -10.31 -12.41 19.41
CA GLY A 133 -9.40 -13.27 18.64
C GLY A 133 -9.77 -14.76 18.65
N ASN A 134 -10.93 -15.16 19.18
CA ASN A 134 -11.38 -16.54 19.04
C ASN A 134 -11.77 -16.81 17.59
N VAL A 135 -11.23 -17.88 17.03
CA VAL A 135 -11.54 -18.35 15.68
C VAL A 135 -12.91 -19.01 15.67
N GLU A 136 -13.85 -18.44 14.93
CA GLU A 136 -15.23 -18.94 14.85
C GLU A 136 -15.43 -19.85 13.63
N SER A 137 -14.82 -19.53 12.50
CA SER A 137 -14.97 -20.28 11.25
C SER A 137 -13.81 -20.05 10.28
N ILE A 138 -13.40 -21.07 9.54
CA ILE A 138 -12.44 -20.92 8.43
C ILE A 138 -13.14 -20.36 7.19
N ASP A 139 -14.34 -20.87 6.89
CA ASP A 139 -15.17 -20.38 5.82
C ASP A 139 -15.91 -19.11 6.25
N ARG A 140 -16.23 -18.24 5.29
CA ARG A 140 -16.98 -17.03 5.58
C ARG A 140 -18.39 -17.40 6.07
N SER A 141 -18.65 -17.10 7.34
CA SER A 141 -19.91 -17.42 8.02
C SER A 141 -20.96 -16.31 7.90
N ASP A 142 -20.54 -15.04 7.76
CA ASP A 142 -21.44 -13.89 7.76
C ASP A 142 -20.94 -12.68 6.94
N LYS A 143 -21.49 -11.49 7.24
CA LYS A 143 -21.23 -10.22 6.56
C LYS A 143 -20.26 -9.29 7.30
N ARG A 144 -19.48 -9.80 8.26
CA ARG A 144 -18.45 -9.00 8.94
C ARG A 144 -17.43 -8.43 7.96
N SER A 145 -16.78 -7.35 8.39
CA SER A 145 -15.78 -6.65 7.58
C SER A 145 -14.56 -7.53 7.34
N VAL A 146 -14.07 -7.54 6.11
CA VAL A 146 -12.82 -8.21 5.74
C VAL A 146 -11.66 -7.24 5.92
N VAL A 147 -10.66 -7.64 6.69
CA VAL A 147 -9.48 -6.84 7.01
C VAL A 147 -8.22 -7.54 6.51
N HIS A 148 -7.22 -6.76 6.10
CA HIS A 148 -5.89 -7.30 5.81
C HIS A 148 -5.12 -7.49 7.13
N TRP A 149 -4.08 -8.31 7.10
CA TRP A 149 -3.29 -8.65 8.27
C TRP A 149 -1.87 -9.04 7.86
N VAL A 150 -0.94 -9.03 8.81
CA VAL A 150 0.43 -9.54 8.62
C VAL A 150 0.73 -10.57 9.71
N ALA A 151 1.27 -11.73 9.32
CA ALA A 151 1.88 -12.68 10.26
C ALA A 151 3.37 -12.38 10.40
N GLY A 152 3.79 -11.98 11.59
CA GLY A 152 5.15 -11.45 11.75
C GLY A 152 5.31 -10.12 11.01
N GLY A 153 6.48 -9.89 10.41
CA GLY A 153 6.78 -8.67 9.65
C GLY A 153 7.79 -7.75 10.33
N THR A 154 8.29 -6.81 9.54
CA THR A 154 9.25 -5.79 9.98
C THR A 154 8.55 -4.46 10.30
N PRO A 155 8.89 -3.80 11.42
CA PRO A 155 8.54 -2.40 11.63
C PRO A 155 9.00 -1.55 10.44
N SER A 156 8.09 -0.79 9.87
CA SER A 156 8.33 0.01 8.68
C SER A 156 7.44 1.25 8.70
N LYS A 157 7.73 2.19 7.82
CA LYS A 157 6.99 3.44 7.67
C LYS A 157 6.51 3.61 6.24
N LEU A 158 5.32 4.19 6.10
CA LEU A 158 4.77 4.65 4.84
C LEU A 158 4.76 6.18 4.85
N THR A 159 5.61 6.77 4.01
CA THR A 159 5.68 8.20 3.78
C THR A 159 4.60 8.59 2.77
N VAL A 160 3.69 9.48 3.17
CA VAL A 160 2.61 10.01 2.32
C VAL A 160 2.86 11.49 2.11
N ALA A 161 3.05 11.89 0.85
CA ALA A 161 3.15 13.29 0.45
C ALA A 161 1.79 13.77 -0.06
N ASP A 162 1.17 14.72 0.63
CA ASP A 162 -0.07 15.34 0.23
C ASP A 162 0.08 16.87 0.27
N GLY A 163 -0.11 17.52 -0.88
CA GLY A 163 0.14 18.94 -1.03
C GLY A 163 1.57 19.33 -0.60
N GLN A 164 1.68 20.10 0.48
CA GLN A 164 2.96 20.57 1.03
C GLN A 164 3.41 19.77 2.28
N ASP A 165 2.59 18.83 2.71
CA ASP A 165 2.78 18.08 3.94
C ASP A 165 3.34 16.68 3.65
N ILE A 166 4.18 16.20 4.56
CA ILE A 166 4.60 14.80 4.62
C ILE A 166 4.01 14.22 5.89
N THR A 167 3.25 13.15 5.75
CA THR A 167 2.77 12.33 6.87
C THR A 167 3.55 11.03 6.85
N ILE A 168 4.10 10.64 8.00
CA ILE A 168 4.74 9.35 8.19
C ILE A 168 3.77 8.47 8.96
N VAL A 169 3.38 7.35 8.35
CA VAL A 169 2.51 6.36 8.97
C VAL A 169 3.36 5.16 9.36
N GLU A 170 3.50 4.95 10.66
CA GLU A 170 4.22 3.80 11.22
C GLU A 170 3.33 2.54 11.17
N GLY A 171 3.96 1.39 10.96
CA GLY A 171 3.24 0.12 10.84
C GLY A 171 4.14 -1.10 10.77
N ILE A 172 3.52 -2.24 10.47
CA ILE A 172 4.22 -3.50 10.22
C ILE A 172 4.06 -3.86 8.74
N LEU A 173 5.18 -4.01 8.05
CA LEU A 173 5.24 -4.45 6.67
C LEU A 173 5.51 -5.95 6.62
N GLU A 174 4.77 -6.66 5.78
CA GLU A 174 5.05 -8.05 5.44
C GLU A 174 6.47 -8.22 4.89
N ASP A 175 7.18 -9.23 5.40
CA ASP A 175 8.57 -9.49 5.01
C ASP A 175 8.67 -9.74 3.50
N HIS A 176 9.61 -9.03 2.85
CA HIS A 176 9.84 -9.17 1.42
C HIS A 176 11.30 -8.97 1.05
N ASN A 177 11.67 -9.46 -0.14
CA ASN A 177 13.01 -9.29 -0.71
C ASN A 177 13.02 -8.40 -1.97
N TYR A 178 11.94 -7.64 -2.21
CA TYR A 178 11.89 -6.70 -3.33
C TYR A 178 12.92 -5.58 -3.18
N PRO A 179 13.68 -5.25 -4.23
CA PRO A 179 14.69 -4.19 -4.18
C PRO A 179 14.06 -2.79 -4.11
N ILE A 180 14.84 -1.83 -3.64
CA ILE A 180 14.52 -0.39 -3.69
C ILE A 180 14.10 0.01 -5.12
N GLY A 181 13.06 0.84 -5.20
CA GLY A 181 12.44 1.26 -6.45
C GLY A 181 11.36 0.31 -6.98
N THR A 182 11.13 -0.85 -6.35
CA THR A 182 10.00 -1.72 -6.67
C THR A 182 8.70 -1.07 -6.24
N ILE A 183 7.68 -1.09 -7.11
CA ILE A 183 6.33 -0.64 -6.77
C ILE A 183 5.55 -1.85 -6.25
N LEU A 184 4.98 -1.70 -5.07
CA LEU A 184 4.15 -2.66 -4.36
C LEU A 184 2.70 -2.17 -4.36
N GLN A 185 1.76 -3.10 -4.41
CA GLN A 185 0.36 -2.83 -4.11
C GLN A 185 0.10 -3.20 -2.64
N LEU A 186 -0.12 -2.21 -1.79
CA LEU A 186 -0.46 -2.42 -0.39
C LEU A 186 -1.96 -2.71 -0.26
N GLU A 187 -2.29 -3.89 0.26
CA GLU A 187 -3.66 -4.37 0.43
C GLU A 187 -4.53 -3.33 1.16
N ARG A 188 -5.58 -2.85 0.48
CA ARG A 188 -6.55 -1.83 0.99
C ARG A 188 -5.95 -0.45 1.29
N ILE A 189 -4.73 -0.16 0.86
CA ILE A 189 -4.06 1.13 1.08
C ILE A 189 -3.80 1.85 -0.25
N GLY A 190 -3.26 1.15 -1.26
CA GLY A 190 -2.88 1.77 -2.53
C GLY A 190 -1.55 1.24 -3.04
N TYR A 191 -0.84 2.04 -3.82
CA TYR A 191 0.47 1.72 -4.35
C TYR A 191 1.57 2.47 -3.62
N ALA A 192 2.66 1.79 -3.30
CA ALA A 192 3.84 2.39 -2.68
C ALA A 192 5.12 1.89 -3.37
N ILE A 193 6.15 2.72 -3.40
CA ILE A 193 7.48 2.36 -3.89
C ILE A 193 8.42 2.09 -2.72
N VAL A 194 9.24 1.04 -2.82
CA VAL A 194 10.25 0.69 -1.81
C VAL A 194 11.36 1.74 -1.80
N GLU A 195 11.62 2.35 -0.65
CA GLU A 195 12.77 3.23 -0.39
C GLU A 195 13.75 2.56 0.60
N ASP A 196 14.93 3.15 0.79
CA ASP A 196 15.96 2.60 1.70
C ASP A 196 15.47 2.41 3.15
N ASP A 197 14.56 3.26 3.60
CA ASP A 197 14.11 3.34 4.99
C ASP A 197 12.60 3.12 5.17
N GLY A 198 11.93 2.53 4.18
CA GLY A 198 10.51 2.20 4.24
C GLY A 198 9.83 2.26 2.89
N LEU A 199 8.64 2.87 2.84
CA LEU A 199 7.81 2.99 1.65
C LEU A 199 7.46 4.45 1.40
N LEU A 200 7.36 4.82 0.13
CA LEU A 200 6.81 6.10 -0.32
C LEU A 200 5.50 5.88 -1.09
N MET A 201 4.43 6.55 -0.70
CA MET A 201 3.13 6.43 -1.34
C MET A 201 3.18 6.97 -2.78
N VAL A 202 2.76 6.13 -3.73
CA VAL A 202 2.58 6.48 -5.13
C VAL A 202 1.24 7.19 -5.29
N HIS A 203 0.15 6.48 -5.03
CA HIS A 203 -1.24 6.95 -4.97
C HIS A 203 -2.11 5.85 -4.34
N ASP A 204 -3.31 6.22 -3.89
CA ASP A 204 -4.34 5.29 -3.42
C ASP A 204 -4.99 4.46 -4.56
#